data_AF-A0A9P4SBI8-F1
#
_entry.id   AF-A0A9P4SBI8-F1
#
_cell.length_a   1.000
_cell.length_b   1.000
_cell.length_c   1.000
_cell.angle_alpha   90.00
_cell.angle_beta   90.00
_cell.angle_gamma   90.00
#
_symmetry.space_group_name_H-M   'P 1'
#
loop_
_entity.id
_entity.type
_entity.pdbx_description
1 polymer ?
#
loop_
_entity_poly.entity_id
_entity_poly.type
_entity_poly.pdbx_seq_one_letter_code
_entity_poly.pdbx_strand_id
1 'polypeptide(L)'
;MPKSTVIQKAVNTECGRCLWPSQTSKNDQKYNFRADKGSDLPGGKVELIIQANKNAENKGVRENVQQDSHRIVAKVVVDPTNDPSGSSVEDDALNSFEKKN
;
A
#
# COMPACT_ATOMS: atom_id res chain seq x y z
N MET A 1 6.52 -6.90 -1.96
CA MET A 1 6.03 -5.91 -2.95
C MET A 1 7.23 -5.39 -3.75
N PRO A 2 7.18 -5.23 -5.09
CA PRO A 2 8.28 -4.66 -5.86
C PRO A 2 8.34 -3.14 -5.67
N LYS A 3 9.16 -2.67 -4.73
CA LYS A 3 9.19 -1.29 -4.21
C LYS A 3 9.38 -0.22 -5.30
N SER A 4 10.44 -0.34 -6.10
CA SER A 4 10.75 0.59 -7.19
C SER A 4 9.61 0.71 -8.20
N THR A 5 8.98 -0.41 -8.58
CA THR A 5 7.82 -0.42 -9.47
C THR A 5 6.62 0.29 -8.86
N VAL A 6 6.38 0.12 -7.56
CA VAL A 6 5.27 0.78 -6.86
C VAL A 6 5.47 2.30 -6.81
N ILE A 7 6.70 2.74 -6.53
CA ILE A 7 7.06 4.17 -6.51
C ILE A 7 6.87 4.79 -7.89
N GLN A 8 7.37 4.15 -8.95
CA GLN A 8 7.19 4.62 -10.32
C GLN A 8 5.72 4.72 -10.71
N LYS A 9 4.90 3.74 -10.32
CA LYS A 9 3.45 3.79 -10.55
C LYS A 9 2.80 4.94 -9.77
N ALA A 10 3.21 5.18 -8.53
CA ALA A 10 2.62 6.20 -7.67
C ALA A 10 2.73 7.61 -8.27
N VAL A 11 3.78 7.90 -9.03
CA VAL A 11 3.96 9.19 -9.73
C VAL A 11 2.84 9.47 -10.74
N ASN A 12 2.37 8.45 -11.45
CA ASN A 12 1.43 8.60 -12.57
C ASN A 12 0.01 8.10 -12.26
N THR A 13 -0.26 7.76 -11.01
CA THR A 13 -1.53 7.18 -10.57
C THR A 13 -2.35 8.22 -9.82
N GLU A 14 -3.68 8.14 -9.88
CA GLU A 14 -4.57 8.99 -9.07
C GLU A 14 -4.66 8.48 -7.62
N CYS A 15 -4.95 9.38 -6.68
CA CYS A 15 -5.22 9.02 -5.29
C CYS A 15 -6.35 7.97 -5.19
N GLY A 16 -6.20 7.00 -4.28
CA GLY A 16 -7.15 5.92 -4.03
C GLY A 16 -7.05 4.73 -4.98
N ARG A 17 -6.13 4.75 -5.96
CA ARG A 17 -5.94 3.63 -6.90
C ARG A 17 -4.90 2.63 -6.40
N CYS A 18 -5.14 1.36 -6.71
CA CYS A 18 -4.23 0.27 -6.37
C CYS A 18 -2.94 0.33 -7.21
N LEU A 19 -1.79 0.30 -6.53
CA LEU A 19 -0.45 0.26 -7.12
C LEU A 19 0.08 -1.16 -7.20
N TRP A 20 -0.23 -1.96 -6.17
CA TRP A 20 0.17 -3.36 -6.08
C TRP A 20 -0.75 -4.18 -5.15
N PRO A 21 -0.99 -5.47 -5.44
CA PRO A 21 -0.71 -6.14 -6.72
C PRO A 21 -1.59 -5.56 -7.83
N SER A 22 -1.32 -5.88 -9.10
CA SER A 22 -2.23 -5.49 -10.18
C SER A 22 -3.63 -6.05 -9.89
N GLN A 23 -4.64 -5.19 -9.98
CA GLN A 23 -6.01 -5.52 -9.60
C GLN A 23 -6.61 -6.57 -10.53
N THR A 24 -6.69 -7.81 -10.05
CA THR A 24 -7.28 -8.95 -10.75
C THR A 24 -7.86 -9.89 -9.70
N SER A 25 -8.94 -10.61 -10.00
CA SER A 25 -9.55 -11.53 -9.03
C SER A 25 -8.54 -12.54 -8.46
N LYS A 26 -7.61 -13.03 -9.28
CA LYS A 26 -6.55 -13.94 -8.88
C LYS A 26 -5.58 -13.30 -7.88
N ASN A 27 -5.13 -12.07 -8.12
CA ASN A 27 -4.23 -11.38 -7.20
C ASN A 27 -4.96 -10.94 -5.93
N ASP A 28 -6.21 -10.52 -6.07
CA ASP A 28 -7.00 -10.05 -4.94
C ASP A 28 -7.28 -11.19 -3.93
N GLN A 29 -7.37 -12.42 -4.43
CA GLN A 29 -7.46 -13.64 -3.62
C GLN A 29 -6.10 -14.05 -3.04
N LYS A 30 -5.05 -14.03 -3.87
CA LYS A 30 -3.72 -14.51 -3.49
C LYS A 30 -3.02 -13.63 -2.44
N TYR A 31 -3.16 -12.31 -2.52
CA TYR A 31 -2.40 -11.38 -1.68
C TYR A 31 -3.25 -10.83 -0.54
N ASN A 32 -2.77 -11.02 0.68
CA ASN A 32 -3.41 -10.54 1.91
C ASN A 32 -3.48 -9.02 2.02
N PHE A 33 -2.52 -8.32 1.41
CA PHE A 33 -2.41 -6.86 1.49
C PHE A 33 -2.26 -6.28 0.08
N ARG A 34 -2.73 -5.03 -0.06
CA ARG A 34 -2.51 -4.19 -1.23
C ARG A 34 -1.91 -2.85 -0.82
N ALA A 35 -1.18 -2.25 -1.74
CA ALA A 35 -0.68 -0.89 -1.64
C ALA A 35 -1.47 -0.01 -2.61
N ASP A 36 -2.11 1.00 -2.06
CA ASP A 36 -2.88 2.01 -2.77
C ASP A 36 -2.13 3.34 -2.74
N LYS A 37 -2.32 4.17 -3.76
CA LYS A 37 -1.83 5.55 -3.75
C LYS A 37 -2.66 6.37 -2.77
N GLY A 38 -2.00 7.04 -1.83
CA GLY A 38 -2.59 8.04 -0.94
C GLY A 38 -2.48 9.46 -1.51
N SER A 39 -2.42 10.44 -0.62
CA SER A 39 -2.33 11.85 -0.99
C SER A 39 -0.97 12.20 -1.59
N ASP A 40 -0.97 13.13 -2.54
CA ASP A 40 0.24 13.83 -2.95
C ASP A 40 0.64 14.83 -1.86
N LEU A 41 1.94 14.93 -1.59
CA LEU A 41 2.52 15.74 -0.53
C LEU A 41 3.48 16.80 -1.13
N PRO A 42 3.77 17.89 -0.40
CA PRO A 42 4.71 18.91 -0.85
C PRO A 42 6.09 18.32 -1.22
N GLY A 43 6.71 18.88 -2.26
CA GLY A 43 8.03 18.44 -2.73
C GLY A 43 8.01 17.16 -3.57
N GLY A 44 6.89 16.81 -4.19
CA GLY A 44 6.79 15.64 -5.09
C GLY A 44 6.70 14.30 -4.35
N LYS A 45 6.49 14.34 -3.02
CA LYS A 45 6.31 13.15 -2.19
C LYS A 45 4.90 12.60 -2.35
N VAL A 46 4.75 11.30 -2.12
CA VAL A 46 3.46 10.62 -2.24
C VAL A 46 3.24 9.73 -1.02
N GLU A 47 2.02 9.67 -0.51
CA GLU A 47 1.66 8.65 0.48
C GLU A 47 1.38 7.31 -0.21
N LEU A 48 1.93 6.23 0.34
CA LEU A 48 1.52 4.86 0.07
C LEU A 48 0.68 4.37 1.25
N ILE A 49 -0.47 3.80 0.94
CA ILE A 49 -1.41 3.28 1.92
C ILE A 49 -1.44 1.77 1.78
N ILE A 50 -1.10 1.05 2.85
CA ILE A 50 -1.24 -0.41 2.89
C ILE A 50 -2.59 -0.73 3.52
N GLN A 51 -3.37 -1.54 2.82
CA GLN A 51 -4.68 -2.02 3.26
C GLN A 51 -4.74 -3.54 3.17
N ALA A 52 -5.52 -4.15 4.05
CA ALA A 52 -5.84 -5.57 3.94
C ALA A 52 -6.80 -5.81 2.77
N ASN A 53 -6.66 -6.96 2.12
CA ASN A 53 -7.41 -7.29 0.92
C ASN A 53 -8.72 -7.99 1.28
N LYS A 54 -9.85 -7.36 0.94
CA LYS A 54 -11.20 -7.88 1.23
C LYS A 54 -11.51 -9.24 0.59
N ASN A 55 -10.78 -9.58 -0.47
CA ASN A 55 -10.98 -10.81 -1.24
C ASN A 55 -9.93 -11.88 -0.93
N ALA A 56 -8.99 -11.64 0.01
CA ALA A 56 -7.92 -12.57 0.32
C ALA A 56 -8.46 -13.96 0.67
N GLU A 57 -7.79 -15.04 0.26
CA GLU A 57 -8.17 -16.39 0.66
C GLU A 57 -8.06 -16.60 2.18
N ASN A 58 -7.13 -15.88 2.82
CA ASN A 58 -6.96 -15.91 4.26
C ASN A 58 -8.22 -15.40 4.97
N LYS A 59 -8.87 -16.30 5.70
CA LYS A 59 -10.10 -16.02 6.45
C LYS A 59 -9.92 -14.90 7.48
N GLY A 60 -8.84 -14.91 8.26
CA GLY A 60 -8.60 -13.89 9.28
C GLY A 60 -8.41 -12.48 8.68
N VAL A 61 -7.77 -12.39 7.52
CA VAL A 61 -7.63 -11.13 6.77
C VAL A 61 -9.00 -10.63 6.31
N ARG A 62 -9.83 -11.50 5.73
CA ARG A 62 -11.18 -11.12 5.29
C ARG A 62 -12.07 -10.68 6.45
N GLU A 63 -12.07 -11.42 7.55
CA GLU A 63 -12.86 -11.09 8.74
C GLU A 63 -12.44 -9.75 9.33
N ASN A 64 -11.12 -9.46 9.36
CA ASN A 64 -10.63 -8.16 9.81
C ASN A 64 -11.11 -7.01 8.91
N VAL A 65 -11.05 -7.19 7.58
CA VAL A 65 -11.53 -6.19 6.61
C VAL A 65 -13.06 -6.04 6.63
N GLN A 66 -13.82 -7.07 6.98
CA GLN A 66 -15.28 -6.93 7.12
C GLN A 66 -15.67 -6.04 8.30
N GLN A 67 -14.86 -6.02 9.36
CA GLN A 67 -15.09 -5.15 10.52
C GLN A 67 -14.74 -3.68 10.22
N ASP A 68 -13.68 -3.45 9.44
CA ASP A 68 -13.29 -2.12 8.97
C ASP A 68 -12.71 -2.21 7.55
N SER A 69 -13.59 -2.00 6.55
CA SER A 69 -13.29 -2.19 5.12
C SER A 69 -12.33 -1.15 4.54
N HIS A 70 -12.13 -0.05 5.27
CA HIS A 70 -11.24 1.04 4.91
C HIS A 70 -10.02 1.13 5.83
N ARG A 71 -9.82 0.12 6.70
CA ARG A 71 -8.69 0.08 7.63
C ARG A 71 -7.37 0.20 6.89
N ILE A 72 -6.69 1.32 7.15
CA ILE A 72 -5.30 1.51 6.74
C ILE A 72 -4.42 0.80 7.77
N VAL A 73 -3.75 -0.29 7.37
CA VAL A 73 -2.88 -1.07 8.27
C VAL A 73 -1.50 -0.43 8.44
N ALA A 74 -1.01 0.26 7.40
CA ALA A 74 0.22 1.04 7.45
C ALA A 74 0.17 2.17 6.42
N LYS A 75 0.96 3.22 6.66
CA LYS A 75 1.08 4.39 5.80
C LYS A 75 2.54 4.79 5.72
N VAL A 76 3.02 5.04 4.51
CA VAL A 76 4.41 5.41 4.25
C VAL A 76 4.44 6.63 3.36
N VAL A 77 5.40 7.53 3.57
CA VAL A 77 5.69 8.62 2.64
C VAL A 77 6.85 8.21 1.77
N VAL A 78 6.67 8.25 0.46
CA VAL A 78 7.76 8.02 -0.50
C VAL A 78 8.16 9.32 -1.17
N ASP A 79 9.44 9.41 -1.47
CA ASP A 79 10.03 10.53 -2.20
C ASP A 79 10.66 9.96 -3.48
N PRO A 80 9.91 9.89 -4.59
CA PRO A 80 10.41 9.33 -5.84
C PRO A 80 11.63 10.09 -6.41
N THR A 81 11.83 11.34 -5.99
CA THR A 81 12.95 12.18 -6.43
C THR A 81 14.23 11.83 -5.69
N ASN A 82 14.16 11.65 -4.36
CA ASN A 82 15.33 11.39 -3.52
C ASN A 82 15.58 9.89 -3.23
N ASP A 83 14.53 9.06 -3.27
CA ASP A 83 14.61 7.59 -3.14
C ASP A 83 13.74 6.90 -4.22
N PRO A 84 14.18 6.91 -5.48
CA PRO A 84 13.45 6.27 -6.58
C PRO A 84 13.34 4.74 -6.43
N SER A 85 14.19 4.14 -5.58
CA SER A 85 14.22 2.70 -5.34
C SER A 85 13.27 2.25 -4.22
N GLY A 86 12.95 3.15 -3.29
CA GLY A 86 12.16 2.86 -2.10
C GLY A 86 12.92 2.08 -1.06
N SER A 87 14.21 2.36 -0.88
CA SER A 87 15.04 1.71 0.13
C SER A 87 14.43 1.78 1.53
N SER A 88 13.82 2.92 1.93
CA SER A 88 13.21 3.08 3.26
C SER A 88 11.80 2.49 3.41
N VAL A 89 11.13 2.15 2.30
CA VAL A 89 9.69 1.84 2.29
C VAL A 89 9.32 0.66 3.19
N GLU A 90 10.17 -0.35 3.27
CA GLU A 90 9.91 -1.54 4.09
C GLU A 90 9.98 -1.22 5.58
N ASP A 91 11.03 -0.55 6.02
CA ASP A 91 11.22 -0.19 7.43
C ASP A 91 10.15 0.82 7.87
N ASP A 92 9.83 1.80 7.02
CA ASP A 92 8.78 2.79 7.30
C ASP A 92 7.39 2.13 7.36
N ALA A 93 7.11 1.17 6.48
CA ALA A 93 5.86 0.41 6.51
C ALA A 93 5.74 -0.44 7.77
N LEU A 94 6.81 -1.12 8.17
CA LEU A 94 6.83 -1.94 9.39
C LEU A 94 6.66 -1.07 10.63
N ASN A 95 7.42 0.02 10.73
CA ASN A 95 7.30 0.99 11.82
C ASN A 95 5.88 1.59 11.89
N SER A 96 5.27 1.91 10.75
CA SER A 96 3.90 2.39 10.70
C SER A 96 2.89 1.32 11.12
N PHE A 97 3.15 0.05 10.78
CA PHE A 97 2.29 -1.06 11.16
C PHE A 97 2.31 -1.29 12.67
N GLU A 98 3.49 -1.37 13.28
CA GLU A 98 3.69 -1.60 14.71
C GLU A 98 3.12 -0.48 15.59
N LYS A 99 3.17 0.77 15.11
CA LYS A 99 2.57 1.90 15.85
C LYS A 99 1.04 1.91 15.81
N LYS A 100 0.43 1.22 14.84
CA LYS A 100 -0.99 1.35 14.52
C LYS A 100 -1.82 0.12 14.90
N ASN A 101 -1.19 -1.03 15.10
CA ASN A 101 -1.84 -2.32 15.34
C ASN A 101 -1.23 -3.00 16.55
#